data_AF-A0A2X3C4U8-F1
#
_entry.id   AF-A0A2X3C4U8-F1
#
_cell.length_a   1.000
_cell.length_b   1.000
_cell.length_c   1.000
_cell.angle_alpha   90.00
_cell.angle_beta   90.00
_cell.angle_gamma   90.00
#
_symmetry.space_group_name_H-M   'P 1'
#
loop_
_entity.id
_entity.type
_entity.pdbx_description
1 polymer ?
#
loop_
_entity_poly.entity_id
_entity_poly.type
_entity_poly.pdbx_seq_one_letter_code
_entity_poly.pdbx_strand_id
1 'polypeptide(L)'
;MRPQVLGRLYRENLSFNEAVRAGLFTIPGDGCIDYAPILDFVRDSDYRGWLIIEAEQDPAMAPPLATASRAYAWLAHHLSSPSSSEEYAS
;
A
#
# COMPACT_ATOMS: atom_id res chain seq x y z
N MET A 1 3.01 -4.53 1.46
CA MET A 1 3.63 -5.88 1.55
C MET A 1 3.31 -6.55 2.88
N ARG A 2 3.29 -7.89 2.94
CA ARG A 2 3.04 -8.66 4.17
C ARG A 2 4.31 -9.38 4.69
N PRO A 3 4.89 -8.97 5.83
CA PRO A 3 6.16 -9.52 6.33
C PRO A 3 6.16 -11.03 6.60
N GLN A 4 5.04 -11.56 7.10
CA GLN A 4 4.92 -12.98 7.43
C GLN A 4 5.01 -13.86 6.17
N VAL A 5 4.43 -13.38 5.06
CA VAL A 5 4.52 -14.04 3.76
C VAL A 5 5.96 -13.95 3.26
N LEU A 6 6.58 -12.77 3.29
CA LEU A 6 7.98 -12.57 2.87
C LEU A 6 8.96 -13.53 3.57
N GLY A 7 8.84 -13.67 4.89
CA GLY A 7 9.69 -14.58 5.66
C GLY A 7 9.51 -16.05 5.27
N ARG A 8 8.31 -16.45 4.82
CA ARG A 8 8.07 -17.79 4.26
C ARG A 8 8.78 -17.96 2.92
N LEU A 9 8.64 -16.99 2.01
CA LEU A 9 9.24 -17.06 0.68
C LEU A 9 10.76 -17.23 0.73
N TYR A 10 11.44 -16.50 1.62
CA TYR A 10 12.90 -16.65 1.77
C TYR A 10 13.31 -18.02 2.29
N ARG A 11 12.53 -18.60 3.22
CA ARG A 11 12.81 -19.95 3.75
C ARG A 11 12.57 -21.05 2.72
N GLU A 12 11.55 -20.88 1.88
CA GLU A 12 11.11 -21.87 0.88
C GLU A 12 11.70 -21.62 -0.52
N ASN A 13 12.46 -20.53 -0.71
CA ASN A 13 13.02 -20.09 -1.99
C ASN A 13 11.99 -20.00 -3.13
N LEU A 14 10.83 -19.41 -2.82
CA LEU A 14 9.71 -19.30 -3.76
C LEU A 14 9.96 -18.24 -4.84
N SER A 15 9.41 -18.48 -6.03
CA SER A 15 9.44 -17.56 -7.16
C SER A 15 8.54 -16.34 -6.96
N PHE A 16 8.69 -15.34 -7.83
CA PHE A 16 7.83 -14.15 -7.86
C PHE A 16 6.35 -14.49 -8.10
N ASN A 17 6.03 -15.44 -9.00
CA ASN A 17 4.64 -15.82 -9.24
C ASN A 17 4.03 -16.48 -7.99
N GLU A 18 4.79 -17.33 -7.31
CA GLU A 18 4.37 -17.91 -6.03
C GLU A 18 4.19 -16.83 -4.95
N ALA A 19 5.03 -15.79 -4.94
CA ALA A 19 4.88 -14.64 -4.05
C ALA A 19 3.54 -13.91 -4.24
N VAL A 20 3.17 -13.62 -5.50
CA VAL A 20 1.89 -12.99 -5.86
C VAL A 20 0.73 -13.85 -5.38
N ARG A 21 0.75 -15.14 -5.69
CA ARG A 21 -0.31 -16.10 -5.31
C ARG A 21 -0.38 -16.35 -3.80
N ALA A 22 0.74 -16.22 -3.10
CA ALA A 22 0.80 -16.29 -1.64
C ALA A 22 0.31 -15.00 -0.95
N GLY A 23 -0.03 -13.95 -1.70
CA GLY A 23 -0.53 -12.69 -1.15
C GLY A 23 0.56 -11.81 -0.52
N LEU A 24 1.80 -11.88 -1.04
CA LEU A 24 2.91 -11.06 -0.56
C LEU A 24 2.63 -9.56 -0.76
N PHE A 25 2.21 -9.20 -1.97
CA PHE A 25 1.89 -7.85 -2.38
C PHE A 25 0.43 -7.54 -2.06
N THR A 26 0.16 -6.27 -1.77
CA THR A 26 -1.13 -5.81 -1.27
C THR A 26 -1.15 -4.29 -1.28
N ILE A 27 -2.35 -3.73 -1.12
CA ILE A 27 -2.65 -2.30 -1.22
C ILE A 27 -2.16 -1.49 0.01
N PRO A 28 -2.05 -0.15 -0.13
CA PRO A 28 -1.88 0.75 1.01
C PRO A 28 -2.92 0.50 2.12
N GLY A 29 -2.50 0.60 3.37
CA GLY A 29 -3.33 0.31 4.54
C GLY A 29 -3.54 -1.18 4.86
N ASP A 30 -3.06 -2.09 4.02
CA ASP A 30 -3.21 -3.55 4.21
C ASP A 30 -1.85 -4.26 4.22
N GLY A 31 -0.80 -3.58 4.70
CA GLY A 31 0.56 -4.11 4.75
C GLY A 31 1.46 -3.32 5.67
N CYS A 32 2.77 -3.50 5.52
CA CYS A 32 3.78 -2.92 6.41
C CYS A 32 4.52 -1.70 5.85
N ILE A 33 4.14 -1.20 4.67
CA ILE A 33 4.82 -0.04 4.09
C ILE A 33 4.26 1.21 4.75
N ASP A 34 5.15 2.04 5.28
CA ASP A 34 4.81 3.38 5.74
C ASP A 34 4.75 4.32 4.52
N TYR A 35 3.56 4.88 4.27
CA TYR A 35 3.32 5.80 3.18
C TYR A 35 3.33 7.27 3.63
N ALA A 36 3.44 7.56 4.93
CA ALA A 36 3.42 8.95 5.41
C ALA A 36 4.44 9.85 4.68
N PRO A 37 5.72 9.43 4.46
CA PRO A 37 6.69 10.29 3.77
C PRO A 37 6.30 10.65 2.33
N ILE A 38 5.66 9.73 1.59
CA ILE A 38 5.23 10.03 0.21
C ILE A 38 3.98 10.90 0.18
N LEU A 39 3.08 10.72 1.15
CA LEU A 39 1.89 11.56 1.30
C LEU A 39 2.25 12.98 1.74
N ASP A 40 3.22 13.11 2.66
CA ASP A 40 3.80 14.40 3.06
C ASP A 40 4.43 15.10 1.86
N PHE A 41 5.25 14.40 1.07
CA PHE A 41 5.81 14.96 -0.17
C PHE A 41 4.71 15.47 -1.12
N VAL A 42 3.65 14.71 -1.34
CA VAL A 42 2.54 15.13 -2.21
C VAL A 42 1.82 16.36 -1.67
N ARG A 43 1.59 16.44 -0.36
CA ARG A 43 0.88 17.53 0.30
C ARG A 43 1.69 18.82 0.37
N ASP A 44 2.97 18.70 0.69
CA ASP A 44 3.82 19.84 1.06
C ASP A 44 4.62 20.40 -0.12
N SER A 45 4.58 19.72 -1.28
CA SER A 45 5.19 20.19 -2.53
C SER A 45 4.16 20.68 -3.55
N ASP A 46 4.61 21.32 -4.62
CA ASP A 46 3.75 21.65 -5.78
C ASP A 46 3.69 20.48 -6.78
N TYR A 47 3.65 19.24 -6.28
CA TYR A 47 3.53 18.07 -7.13
C TYR A 47 2.16 18.06 -7.84
N ARG A 48 2.18 18.03 -9.18
CA ARG A 48 0.98 18.02 -10.05
C ARG A 48 1.00 16.86 -11.03
N GLY A 49 1.19 15.66 -10.51
CA GLY A 49 1.23 14.43 -11.30
C GLY A 49 0.20 13.40 -10.84
N TRP A 50 0.38 12.17 -11.31
CA TRP A 50 -0.50 11.05 -10.99
C TRP A 50 0.04 10.23 -9.82
N LEU A 51 -0.86 9.90 -8.89
CA LEU A 51 -0.65 8.83 -7.92
C LEU A 51 -1.38 7.60 -8.42
N ILE A 52 -0.63 6.54 -8.71
CA ILE A 52 -1.16 5.26 -9.20
C ILE A 52 -1.00 4.23 -8.09
N ILE A 53 -2.09 3.52 -7.78
CA ILE A 53 -2.07 2.38 -6.88
C ILE A 53 -1.93 1.12 -7.73
N GLU A 54 -0.84 0.39 -7.53
CA GLU A 54 -0.61 -0.92 -8.15
C GLU A 54 -0.45 -1.99 -7.07
N ALA A 55 -1.09 -3.14 -7.27
CA ALA A 55 -0.98 -4.29 -6.38
C ALA A 55 -1.19 -5.59 -7.16
N GLU A 56 -0.12 -6.39 -7.28
CA GLU A 56 -0.17 -7.72 -7.90
C GLU A 56 -0.73 -8.73 -6.91
N GLN A 57 -2.01 -9.08 -7.08
CA GLN A 57 -2.71 -10.02 -6.21
C GLN A 57 -3.45 -11.08 -7.04
N ASP A 58 -3.65 -12.25 -6.43
CA ASP A 58 -4.54 -13.26 -7.01
C ASP A 58 -6.00 -12.74 -6.96
N PRO A 59 -6.67 -12.52 -8.11
CA PRO A 59 -8.02 -11.96 -8.15
C PRO A 59 -9.08 -12.85 -7.49
N ALA A 60 -8.81 -14.15 -7.32
CA ALA A 60 -9.71 -15.04 -6.58
C ALA A 60 -9.68 -14.75 -5.07
N MET A 61 -8.53 -14.29 -4.55
CA MET A 61 -8.35 -13.95 -3.14
C MET A 61 -8.58 -12.47 -2.86
N ALA A 62 -8.31 -11.60 -3.84
CA ALA A 62 -8.47 -10.16 -3.75
C ALA A 62 -9.27 -9.65 -4.97
N PRO A 63 -10.61 -9.67 -4.91
CA PRO A 63 -11.45 -9.21 -6.01
C PRO A 63 -11.08 -7.78 -6.44
N PRO A 64 -10.80 -7.52 -7.73
CA PRO A 64 -10.16 -6.27 -8.16
C PRO A 64 -10.92 -5.01 -7.77
N LEU A 65 -12.23 -4.94 -8.01
CA LEU A 65 -13.04 -3.76 -7.70
C LEU A 65 -13.02 -3.45 -6.21
N ALA A 66 -13.33 -4.43 -5.36
CA ALA A 66 -13.37 -4.25 -3.92
C ALA A 66 -12.00 -3.83 -3.36
N THR A 67 -10.92 -4.40 -3.90
CA THR A 67 -9.55 -4.12 -3.48
C THR A 67 -9.12 -2.71 -3.90
N ALA A 68 -9.36 -2.32 -5.15
CA ALA A 68 -9.06 -0.98 -5.64
C ALA A 68 -9.87 0.09 -4.90
N SER A 69 -11.17 -0.15 -4.64
CA SER A 69 -12.01 0.77 -3.86
C SER A 69 -11.50 0.98 -2.44
N ARG A 70 -11.06 -0.09 -1.75
CA ARG A 70 -10.45 0.02 -0.42
C ARG A 70 -9.16 0.84 -0.45
N ALA A 71 -8.31 0.59 -1.44
CA ALA A 71 -7.04 1.30 -1.57
C ALA A 71 -7.25 2.79 -1.85
N TYR A 72 -8.19 3.11 -2.74
CA TYR A 72 -8.58 4.49 -3.03
C TYR A 72 -9.14 5.19 -1.79
N ALA A 73 -10.04 4.54 -1.06
CA ALA A 73 -10.62 5.11 0.16
C ALA A 73 -9.54 5.37 1.23
N TRP A 74 -8.60 4.44 1.41
CA TRP A 74 -7.46 4.63 2.31
C TRP A 74 -6.62 5.85 1.89
N LEU A 75 -6.26 5.94 0.60
CA LEU A 75 -5.45 7.05 0.09
C LEU A 75 -6.17 8.40 0.23
N ALA A 76 -7.45 8.47 -0.14
CA ALA A 76 -8.24 9.69 -0.07
C ALA A 76 -8.34 10.22 1.37
N HIS A 77 -8.57 9.32 2.34
CA HIS A 77 -8.63 9.68 3.76
C HIS A 77 -7.31 10.26 4.28
N HIS A 78 -6.18 9.65 3.93
CA HIS A 78 -4.87 10.09 4.44
C HIS A 78 -4.34 11.33 3.72
N LEU A 79 -4.73 11.57 2.46
CA LEU A 79 -4.43 12.83 1.76
C LEU A 79 -5.26 14.01 2.28
N SER A 80 -6.48 13.76 2.77
CA SER A 80 -7.35 14.81 3.33
C SER A 80 -7.09 15.13 4.80
N SER A 81 -6.35 14.27 5.50
CA SER A 81 -6.00 14.48 6.91
C SER A 81 -4.85 15.49 7.03
N PRO A 82 -4.72 16.21 8.16
CA PRO A 82 -3.59 17.09 8.41
C PRO A 82 -2.25 16.33 8.39
N SER A 83 -1.14 17.05 8.21
CA SER A 83 0.17 16.41 8.08
C SER A 83 0.57 15.72 9.38
N SER A 84 1.40 14.67 9.27
CA SER A 84 1.92 13.95 10.45
C SER A 84 2.73 14.88 11.35
N SER A 85 3.30 15.96 10.79
CA SER A 85 4.04 16.99 11.53
C SER A 85 3.14 17.95 12.32
N GLU A 86 1.87 18.12 11.93
CA GLU A 86 0.88 18.91 12.67
C GLU A 86 0.26 18.12 13.84
N GLU A 87 0.11 16.80 13.70
CA GLU A 87 -0.51 15.94 14.73
C GLU A 87 0.36 15.79 16.00
N TYR A 88 1.68 15.95 15.90
CA TYR A 88 2.60 15.99 17.06
C TYR A 88 2.86 17.41 17.60
N ALA A 89 2.31 18.44 16.97
CA ALA A 89 2.48 19.85 17.39
C ALA A 89 1.34 20.35 18.32
N SER A 90 0.39 19.49 18.67
CA SER A 90 -0.76 19.73 19.56
C SER A 90 -0.76 18.85 20.79
#